data_AF-A0A453MIP3-F1
#
_entry.id   AF-A0A453MIP3-F1
#
_cell.length_a   1.000
_cell.length_b   1.000
_cell.length_c   1.000
_cell.angle_alpha   90.00
_cell.angle_beta   90.00
_cell.angle_gamma   90.00
#
_symmetry.space_group_name_H-M   'P 1'
#
loop_
_entity.id
_entity.type
_entity.pdbx_description
1 polymer ?
#
loop_
_entity_poly.entity_id
_entity_poly.type
_entity_poly.pdbx_seq_one_letter_code
_entity_poly.pdbx_strand_id
1 'polypeptide(L)'
;MSPPTSVLPDELLEEIFLRLPPDEAEHLVRASLASKFWLGLLSGARFRGRYREFHGAPPMLAFLYSCHWNSRPKMEDNIPHFVPTTKFRPCIPDDDWGDWEYDAWD
;
A
#
# COMPACT_ATOMS: atom_id res chain seq x y z
N MET A 1 0.81 -8.05 36.33
CA MET A 1 -0.20 -8.67 35.45
C MET A 1 -0.05 -8.07 34.08
N SER A 2 0.29 -8.86 33.07
CA SER A 2 0.17 -8.39 31.68
C SER A 2 -1.32 -8.17 31.39
N PRO A 3 -1.72 -7.04 30.79
CA PRO A 3 -3.13 -6.83 30.47
C PRO A 3 -3.61 -7.94 29.54
N PRO A 4 -4.87 -8.39 29.66
CA PRO A 4 -5.43 -9.33 28.70
C PRO A 4 -5.34 -8.67 27.33
N THR A 5 -4.65 -9.32 26.39
CA THR A 5 -4.64 -8.91 24.99
C THR A 5 -6.05 -9.16 24.46
N SER A 6 -6.95 -8.18 24.62
CA SER A 6 -8.27 -8.23 24.01
C SER A 6 -8.08 -8.13 22.50
N VAL A 7 -8.00 -9.28 21.83
CA VAL A 7 -7.97 -9.34 20.36
C VAL A 7 -9.37 -8.96 19.89
N LEU A 8 -9.50 -7.77 19.29
CA LEU A 8 -10.74 -7.33 18.69
C LEU A 8 -11.05 -8.25 17.49
N PRO A 9 -12.29 -8.73 17.30
CA PRO A 9 -12.67 -9.49 16.12
C PRO A 9 -12.37 -8.73 14.82
N ASP A 10 -11.93 -9.46 13.79
CA ASP A 10 -11.60 -8.94 12.46
C ASP A 10 -12.72 -8.07 11.86
N GLU A 11 -13.98 -8.46 12.11
CA GLU A 11 -15.17 -7.72 11.66
C GLU A 11 -15.26 -6.32 12.26
N LEU A 12 -14.95 -6.16 13.54
CA LEU A 12 -14.96 -4.86 14.22
C LEU A 12 -13.77 -4.01 13.77
N LEU A 13 -12.63 -4.64 13.52
CA LEU A 13 -11.46 -3.96 12.98
C LEU A 13 -11.70 -3.41 11.58
N GLU A 14 -12.27 -4.24 10.70
CA GLU A 14 -12.71 -3.78 9.38
C GLU A 14 -13.69 -2.62 9.50
N GLU A 15 -14.64 -2.69 10.43
CA GLU A 15 -15.61 -1.62 10.67
C GLU A 15 -14.98 -0.28 11.13
N ILE A 16 -13.88 -0.33 11.86
CA ILE A 16 -13.13 0.87 12.27
C ILE A 16 -12.46 1.48 11.03
N PHE A 17 -11.73 0.68 10.25
CA PHE A 17 -11.05 1.17 9.06
C PHE A 17 -12.01 1.57 7.94
N LEU A 18 -13.16 0.92 7.84
CA LEU A 18 -14.21 1.24 6.89
C LEU A 18 -14.74 2.66 7.10
N ARG A 19 -14.73 3.16 8.34
CA ARG A 19 -15.20 4.52 8.66
C ARG A 19 -14.13 5.61 8.44
N LEU A 20 -12.91 5.25 8.05
CA LEU A 20 -11.90 6.25 7.70
C LEU A 20 -12.30 7.00 6.42
N PRO A 21 -12.13 8.34 6.37
CA PRO A 21 -12.47 9.12 5.20
C PRO A 21 -11.67 8.67 3.97
N PRO A 22 -12.29 8.63 2.78
CA PRO A 22 -11.59 8.22 1.56
C PRO A 22 -10.46 9.19 1.18
N ASP A 23 -10.64 10.48 1.42
CA ASP A 23 -9.66 11.55 1.17
C ASP A 23 -8.41 11.47 2.07
N GLU A 24 -8.45 10.63 3.10
CA GLU A 24 -7.33 10.36 4.02
C GLU A 24 -6.85 8.91 3.95
N ALA A 25 -6.85 8.32 2.75
CA ALA A 25 -6.45 6.94 2.50
C ALA A 25 -5.02 6.59 2.97
N GLU A 26 -4.16 7.58 3.24
CA GLU A 26 -2.85 7.37 3.87
C GLU A 26 -2.93 6.62 5.21
N HIS A 27 -4.04 6.76 5.95
CA HIS A 27 -4.23 6.06 7.23
C HIS A 27 -4.35 4.55 7.03
N LEU A 28 -5.02 4.10 5.96
CA LEU A 28 -5.11 2.69 5.61
C LEU A 28 -3.75 2.13 5.20
N VAL A 29 -2.96 2.91 4.45
CA VAL A 29 -1.60 2.55 4.06
C VAL A 29 -0.71 2.40 5.31
N ARG A 30 -0.71 3.39 6.20
CA ARG A 30 0.06 3.35 7.45
C ARG A 30 -0.34 2.17 8.35
N ALA A 31 -1.64 1.90 8.48
CA ALA A 31 -2.14 0.75 9.23
C ALA A 31 -1.65 -0.58 8.62
N SER A 32 -1.69 -0.70 7.29
CA SER A 32 -1.22 -1.90 6.58
C SER A 32 0.28 -2.15 6.80
N LEU A 33 1.08 -1.09 6.90
CA LEU A 33 2.52 -1.18 7.17
C LEU A 33 2.86 -1.52 8.63
N ALA A 34 1.93 -1.32 9.56
CA ALA A 34 2.19 -1.52 10.99
C ALA A 34 2.22 -3.01 11.42
N SER A 35 1.57 -3.92 10.66
CA SER A 35 1.60 -5.36 10.94
C SER A 35 1.15 -6.19 9.74
N LYS A 36 1.71 -7.41 9.62
CA LYS A 36 1.23 -8.43 8.66
C LYS A 36 -0.26 -8.75 8.82
N PHE A 37 -0.76 -8.71 10.05
CA PHE A 37 -2.17 -8.93 10.33
C PHE A 37 -3.05 -7.84 9.72
N TRP A 38 -2.72 -6.56 9.97
CA TRP A 38 -3.43 -5.42 9.39
C TRP A 38 -3.34 -5.39 7.86
N LEU A 39 -2.17 -5.70 7.31
CA LEU A 39 -1.99 -5.82 5.86
C LEU A 39 -2.94 -6.86 5.24
N GLY A 40 -3.03 -8.05 5.85
CA GLY A 40 -3.91 -9.11 5.38
C GLY A 40 -5.38 -8.73 5.46
N LEU A 41 -5.79 -8.09 6.57
CA LEU A 41 -7.16 -7.62 6.77
C LEU A 41 -7.56 -6.56 5.73
N LEU A 42 -6.73 -5.53 5.55
CA LEU A 42 -7.01 -4.37 4.68
C LEU A 42 -6.85 -4.68 3.18
N SER A 43 -5.98 -5.63 2.82
CA SER A 43 -5.81 -6.04 1.42
C SER A 43 -6.83 -7.10 0.97
N GLY A 44 -7.60 -7.66 1.92
CA GLY A 44 -8.57 -8.72 1.67
C GLY A 44 -9.73 -8.30 0.74
N ALA A 45 -10.24 -9.28 -0.03
CA ALA A 45 -11.34 -9.04 -0.97
C ALA A 45 -12.62 -8.53 -0.26
N ARG A 46 -12.91 -9.03 0.95
CA ARG A 46 -14.07 -8.63 1.74
C ARG A 46 -14.02 -7.14 2.13
N PHE A 47 -12.93 -6.71 2.76
CA PHE A 47 -12.76 -5.31 3.15
C PHE A 47 -12.82 -4.39 1.93
N ARG A 48 -12.11 -4.73 0.85
CA ARG A 48 -12.10 -3.93 -0.39
C ARG A 48 -13.48 -3.81 -1.03
N GLY A 49 -14.29 -4.88 -1.00
CA GLY A 49 -15.68 -4.85 -1.48
C GLY A 49 -16.53 -3.89 -0.66
N ARG A 50 -16.54 -4.08 0.67
CA ARG A 50 -17.28 -3.22 1.61
C ARG A 50 -16.85 -1.77 1.53
N TYR A 51 -15.55 -1.51 1.41
CA TYR A 51 -15.01 -0.15 1.28
C TYR A 51 -15.53 0.56 0.04
N ARG A 52 -15.60 -0.13 -1.10
CA ARG A 52 -16.17 0.41 -2.34
C ARG A 52 -17.68 0.61 -2.26
N GLU A 53 -18.39 -0.29 -1.59
CA GLU A 53 -19.84 -0.15 -1.38
C GLU A 53 -20.17 1.03 -0.47
N PHE A 54 -19.37 1.24 0.57
CA PHE A 54 -19.60 2.29 1.57
C PHE A 54 -19.18 3.68 1.08
N HIS A 55 -18.02 3.80 0.44
CA HIS A 55 -17.47 5.10 0.00
C HIS A 55 -17.67 5.39 -1.50
N GLY A 56 -18.15 4.42 -2.27
CA GLY A 56 -18.16 4.51 -3.73
C GLY A 56 -16.78 4.22 -4.34
N ALA A 57 -16.46 4.89 -5.44
CA ALA A 57 -15.15 4.73 -6.06
C ALA A 57 -14.06 5.29 -5.12
N PRO A 58 -13.12 4.46 -4.61
CA PRO A 58 -12.04 4.95 -3.78
C PRO A 58 -11.24 6.00 -4.56
N PRO A 59 -10.75 7.06 -3.90
CA PRO A 59 -9.97 8.08 -4.58
C PRO A 59 -8.73 7.43 -5.17
N MET A 60 -8.50 7.72 -6.44
CA MET A 60 -7.30 7.30 -7.12
C MET A 60 -6.12 7.93 -6.37
N LEU A 61 -5.18 7.12 -5.90
CA LEU A 61 -4.00 7.61 -5.17
C LEU A 61 -2.93 8.16 -6.14
N ALA A 62 -2.72 7.45 -7.25
CA ALA A 62 -1.79 7.82 -8.31
C ALA A 62 -1.96 6.95 -9.57
N PHE A 63 -1.21 7.32 -10.61
CA PHE A 63 -0.93 6.47 -11.77
C PHE A 63 0.52 5.98 -11.74
N LEU A 64 0.74 4.72 -12.13
CA LEU A 64 2.06 4.15 -12.41
C LEU A 64 2.21 4.01 -13.92
N TYR A 65 3.28 4.56 -14.51
CA TYR A 65 3.58 4.34 -15.93
C TYR A 65 5.08 4.08 -16.17
N SER A 66 5.35 3.22 -17.13
CA SER A 66 6.69 2.85 -17.58
C SER A 66 6.94 3.44 -18.96
N CYS A 67 7.89 4.37 -19.07
CA CYS A 67 8.27 4.95 -20.36
C CYS A 67 9.35 4.09 -21.03
N HIS A 68 8.96 3.16 -21.89
CA HIS A 68 9.89 2.49 -22.79
C HIS A 68 10.22 3.44 -23.96
N TRP A 69 11.13 4.39 -23.77
CA TRP A 69 11.67 5.12 -24.92
C TRP A 69 12.59 4.15 -25.67
N ASN A 70 12.25 3.88 -26.93
CA ASN A 70 12.91 2.87 -27.75
C ASN A 70 14.38 3.21 -27.98
N SER A 71 15.31 2.63 -27.20
CA SER A 71 16.64 2.18 -27.66
C SER A 71 17.45 1.52 -26.54
N ARG A 72 17.70 0.21 -26.75
CA ARG A 72 18.70 -0.69 -26.10
C ARG A 72 18.27 -1.43 -24.83
N PRO A 73 18.64 -2.72 -24.71
CA PRO A 73 18.35 -3.51 -23.53
C PRO A 73 19.37 -3.14 -22.45
N LYS A 74 19.06 -2.11 -21.67
CA LYS A 74 19.60 -2.00 -20.33
C LYS A 74 18.45 -2.20 -19.37
N MET A 75 18.64 -3.18 -18.49
CA MET A 75 17.71 -3.58 -17.44
C MET A 75 17.38 -2.42 -16.47
N GLU A 76 18.12 -1.31 -16.56
CA GLU A 76 18.13 -0.16 -15.66
C GLU A 76 17.10 0.94 -15.99
N ASP A 77 16.59 1.04 -17.22
CA ASP A 77 15.82 2.23 -17.64
C ASP A 77 14.29 2.11 -17.51
N ASN A 78 13.78 1.02 -16.94
CA ASN A 78 12.33 0.81 -16.79
C ASN A 78 11.80 1.27 -15.43
N ILE A 79 12.20 2.46 -15.01
CA ILE A 79 11.78 3.04 -13.72
C ILE A 79 10.29 3.40 -13.82
N PRO A 80 9.42 2.81 -12.97
CA PRO A 80 8.01 3.15 -12.95
C PRO A 80 7.82 4.55 -12.35
N HIS A 81 7.28 5.47 -13.15
CA HIS A 81 6.93 6.81 -12.68
C HIS A 81 5.60 6.79 -11.93
N PHE A 82 5.57 7.40 -10.75
CA PHE A 82 4.36 7.57 -9.95
C PHE A 82 3.87 9.01 -10.02
N VAL A 83 2.64 9.20 -10.46
CA VAL A 83 1.99 10.52 -10.52
C VAL A 83 0.92 10.59 -9.44
N PRO A 84 1.17 11.30 -8.33
CA PRO A 84 0.17 11.46 -7.28
C PRO A 84 -1.06 12.20 -7.80
N THR A 85 -2.24 11.65 -7.55
CA THR A 85 -3.53 12.34 -7.78
C THR A 85 -4.10 12.91 -6.49
N THR A 86 -3.43 12.67 -5.36
CA THR A 86 -3.79 13.17 -4.02
C THR A 86 -2.59 13.84 -3.35
N LYS A 87 -2.79 14.45 -2.18
CA LYS A 87 -1.69 15.00 -1.36
C LYS A 87 -0.77 13.92 -0.78
N PHE A 88 -1.19 12.65 -0.81
CA PHE A 88 -0.34 11.54 -0.38
C PHE A 88 0.83 11.37 -1.35
N ARG A 89 2.05 11.44 -0.79
CA ARG A 89 3.29 11.19 -1.53
C ARG A 89 4.02 10.02 -0.86
N PRO A 90 3.92 8.80 -1.41
CA PRO A 90 4.78 7.72 -0.96
C PRO A 90 6.23 8.13 -1.23
N CYS A 91 7.12 7.86 -0.28
CA CYS A 91 8.55 7.92 -0.54
C CYS A 91 8.86 6.81 -1.53
N ILE A 92 9.14 7.18 -2.78
CA ILE A 92 9.66 6.26 -3.78
C ILE A 92 11.17 6.35 -3.58
N PRO A 93 11.83 5.27 -3.16
CA PRO A 93 13.28 5.27 -3.11
C PRO A 93 13.77 5.66 -4.51
N ASP A 94 14.68 6.63 -4.59
CA ASP A 94 15.50 6.75 -5.79
C ASP A 94 16.15 5.37 -6.01
N ASP A 95 16.13 4.87 -7.25
CA ASP A 95 16.64 3.55 -7.60
C ASP A 95 18.17 3.48 -7.38
N ASP A 96 18.57 3.29 -6.12
CA ASP A 96 19.89 2.79 -5.72
C ASP A 96 19.83 1.25 -5.57
N TRP A 97 19.01 0.61 -6.42
CA TRP A 97 18.85 -0.85 -6.50
C TRP A 97 20.11 -1.56 -7.05
N GLY A 98 21.22 -0.84 -7.24
CA GLY A 98 22.46 -1.35 -7.81
C GLY A 98 23.40 -2.08 -6.85
N ASP A 99 23.20 -1.99 -5.54
CA ASP A 99 24.20 -2.46 -4.55
C ASP A 99 23.73 -3.64 -3.67
N TRP A 100 22.57 -4.24 -3.96
CA TRP A 100 22.16 -5.49 -3.33
C TRP A 100 22.70 -6.69 -4.10
N GLU A 101 24.02 -6.86 -4.08
CA GLU A 101 24.63 -8.19 -4.23
C GLU A 101 24.19 -9.00 -3.00
N TYR A 102 22.99 -9.57 -3.08
CA TYR A 102 22.56 -10.62 -2.17
C TYR A 102 23.49 -11.80 -2.42
N ASP A 103 24.55 -11.90 -1.61
CA ASP A 103 25.21 -13.18 -1.37
C ASP A 103 24.12 -14.14 -0.88
N ALA A 104 23.70 -15.01 -1.78
CA ALA A 104 22.87 -16.15 -1.42
C ALA A 104 23.65 -16.92 -0.34
N TRP A 105 22.97 -17.18 0.79
CA TRP A 105 23.38 -17.97 1.96
C TRP A 105 24.07 -17.23 3.11
N ASP A 106 23.25 -16.79 4.08
CA ASP A 106 23.47 -17.01 5.52
C ASP A 106 22.11 -17.24 6.23
#